data_AF-A0A961AY54-F1
#
_entry.id   AF-A0A961AY54-F1
#
_cell.length_a   1.000
_cell.length_b   1.000
_cell.length_c   1.000
_cell.angle_alpha   90.00
_cell.angle_beta   90.00
_cell.angle_gamma   90.00
#
_symmetry.space_group_name_H-M   'P 1'
#
loop_
_entity.id
_entity.type
_entity.pdbx_description
1 polymer ?
#
loop_
_entity_poly.entity_id
_entity_poly.type
_entity_poly.pdbx_seq_one_letter_code
_entity_poly.pdbx_strand_id
1 'polypeptide(L)'
;MKDFRLKRLFNPKSGRCFDVAVDHGFFNEPGFLKGIESMPKTIETLVAAGPDAIQLTIGQARHLQSVAGRFKPSLVLRVDTANIYGKQLPDSRFSAMIEEAALQAVQLDAACVCVNLFQIPGAPDVTDQCVDNILRLKVETDRYGMPMMVEPLVFAPNESAGGYMVDGDAVKIVHLVRQAVELGADIIKA
;
A
#
# COMPACT_ATOMS: atom_id res chain seq x y z
N MET A 1 -13.22 -15.12 -7.60
CA MET A 1 -11.99 -15.53 -8.33
C MET A 1 -11.12 -14.30 -8.48
N LYS A 2 -9.87 -14.31 -8.01
CA LYS A 2 -8.97 -13.14 -7.99
C LYS A 2 -7.79 -13.28 -8.98
N ASP A 3 -7.51 -14.51 -9.40
CA ASP A 3 -6.35 -14.94 -10.18
C ASP A 3 -6.13 -14.18 -11.49
N PHE A 4 -7.19 -13.75 -12.19
CA PHE A 4 -7.04 -13.02 -13.46
C PHE A 4 -6.42 -11.63 -13.27
N ARG A 5 -6.62 -10.98 -12.11
CA ARG A 5 -5.94 -9.72 -11.78
C ARG A 5 -4.48 -9.97 -11.39
N LEU A 6 -4.22 -11.03 -10.62
CA LEU A 6 -2.86 -11.44 -10.29
C LEU A 6 -2.04 -11.77 -11.56
N LYS A 7 -2.65 -12.43 -12.55
CA LYS A 7 -2.03 -12.69 -13.86
C LYS A 7 -1.70 -11.43 -14.68
N ARG A 8 -2.34 -10.28 -14.40
CA ARG A 8 -1.97 -8.98 -14.98
C ARG A 8 -0.82 -8.32 -14.22
N LEU A 9 -0.73 -8.58 -12.91
CA LEU A 9 0.26 -7.98 -12.03
C LEU A 9 1.63 -8.68 -12.12
N PHE A 10 1.65 -10.00 -12.21
CA PHE A 10 2.90 -10.77 -12.29
C PHE A 10 3.27 -11.09 -13.74
N ASN A 11 4.54 -10.89 -14.08
CA ASN A 11 5.08 -11.23 -15.38
C ASN A 11 4.94 -12.74 -15.65
N PRO A 12 4.33 -13.17 -16.77
CA PRO A 12 4.02 -14.58 -16.99
C PRO A 12 5.24 -15.46 -17.28
N LYS A 13 6.39 -14.87 -17.65
CA LYS A 13 7.62 -15.62 -17.93
C LYS A 13 8.48 -15.78 -16.68
N SER A 14 8.67 -14.69 -15.93
CA SER A 14 9.55 -14.69 -14.74
C SER A 14 8.81 -15.03 -13.45
N GLY A 15 7.47 -14.89 -13.42
CA GLY A 15 6.67 -14.97 -12.19
C GLY A 15 6.93 -13.83 -11.21
N ARG A 16 7.67 -12.79 -11.62
CA ARG A 16 8.03 -11.64 -10.77
C ARG A 16 7.13 -10.44 -11.07
N CYS A 17 7.05 -9.54 -10.10
CA CYS A 17 6.39 -8.24 -10.23
C CYS A 17 7.39 -7.16 -9.82
N PHE A 18 7.61 -6.17 -10.68
CA PHE A 18 8.26 -4.92 -10.34
C PHE A 18 7.20 -3.83 -10.13
N ASP A 19 6.87 -3.60 -8.86
CA ASP A 19 5.92 -2.56 -8.44
C ASP A 19 6.68 -1.34 -7.89
N VAL A 20 6.39 -0.16 -8.41
CA VAL A 20 7.00 1.10 -7.95
C VAL A 20 5.98 1.90 -7.16
N ALA A 21 6.21 2.01 -5.84
CA ALA A 21 5.34 2.73 -4.93
C ALA A 21 5.69 4.23 -4.84
N VAL A 22 4.71 5.09 -5.12
CA VAL A 22 4.80 6.56 -4.97
C VAL A 22 3.54 7.12 -4.29
N ASP A 23 3.10 6.44 -3.24
CA ASP A 23 1.97 6.76 -2.36
C ASP A 23 2.39 7.50 -1.07
N HIS A 24 3.59 8.08 -1.05
CA HIS A 24 4.26 8.65 0.12
C HIS A 24 3.87 10.10 0.45
N GLY A 25 2.60 10.47 0.23
CA GLY A 25 2.06 11.79 0.59
C GLY A 25 1.78 11.93 2.09
N PHE A 26 2.78 11.65 2.94
CA PHE A 26 2.61 11.51 4.38
C PHE A 26 2.36 12.85 5.08
N PHE A 27 1.48 12.82 6.09
CA PHE A 27 1.09 14.01 6.85
C PHE A 27 2.29 14.63 7.56
N ASN A 28 2.50 15.92 7.33
CA ASN A 28 3.54 16.74 7.99
C ASN A 28 4.99 16.29 7.75
N GLU A 29 5.24 15.39 6.79
CA GLU A 29 6.57 14.87 6.50
C GLU A 29 7.07 15.29 5.10
N PRO A 30 7.53 16.55 4.93
CA PRO A 30 7.90 17.09 3.62
C PRO A 30 9.07 16.33 2.96
N GLY A 31 9.90 15.64 3.75
CA GLY A 31 11.03 14.86 3.25
C GLY A 31 10.64 13.75 2.28
N PHE A 32 9.45 13.17 2.43
CA PHE A 32 8.95 12.08 1.56
C PHE A 32 8.45 12.57 0.20
N LEU A 33 8.28 13.89 0.03
CA LEU A 33 7.87 14.45 -1.26
C LEU A 33 9.06 14.67 -2.20
N LYS A 34 10.31 14.55 -1.72
CA LYS A 34 11.51 14.80 -2.51
C LYS A 34 11.58 13.83 -3.71
N GLY A 35 11.56 14.37 -4.92
CA GLY A 35 11.56 13.62 -6.18
C GLY A 35 10.18 13.22 -6.71
N ILE A 36 9.11 13.44 -5.92
CA ILE A 36 7.72 13.20 -6.31
C ILE A 36 6.83 14.43 -6.13
N GLU A 37 7.44 15.62 -6.07
CA GLU A 37 6.73 16.90 -5.87
C GLU A 37 5.70 17.15 -6.99
N SER A 38 5.94 16.60 -8.18
CA SER A 38 5.04 16.67 -9.33
C SER A 38 4.61 15.29 -9.78
N MET A 39 3.50 14.81 -9.19
CA MET A 39 2.92 13.50 -9.55
C MET A 39 2.70 13.29 -11.06
N PRO A 40 2.20 14.26 -11.86
CA PRO A 40 2.12 14.10 -13.31
C PRO A 40 3.47 13.72 -13.95
N LYS A 41 4.56 14.43 -13.60
CA LYS A 41 5.91 14.17 -14.14
C LYS A 41 6.49 12.86 -13.63
N THR A 42 6.26 12.54 -12.36
CA THR A 42 6.65 11.26 -11.76
C THR A 42 5.99 10.10 -12.50
N ILE A 43 4.68 10.16 -12.74
CA ILE A 43 3.95 9.11 -13.47
C ILE A 43 4.43 9.00 -14.91
N GLU A 44 4.66 10.11 -15.62
CA GLU A 44 5.22 10.09 -16.98
C GLU A 44 6.56 9.33 -17.01
N THR A 45 7.45 9.63 -16.06
CA THR A 45 8.76 8.98 -15.93
C THR A 45 8.61 7.48 -15.64
N LEU A 46 7.74 7.11 -14.70
CA LEU A 46 7.54 5.70 -14.33
C LEU A 46 6.90 4.90 -15.46
N VAL A 47 5.92 5.47 -16.16
CA VAL A 47 5.29 4.84 -17.33
C VAL A 47 6.32 4.59 -18.43
N ALA A 48 7.22 5.55 -18.69
CA ALA A 48 8.30 5.38 -19.65
C ALA A 48 9.31 4.28 -19.24
N ALA A 49 9.54 4.11 -17.93
CA ALA A 49 10.39 3.05 -17.40
C ALA A 49 9.74 1.64 -17.48
N GLY A 50 8.41 1.58 -17.56
CA GLY A 50 7.65 0.35 -17.78
C GLY A 50 7.74 -0.71 -16.68
N PRO A 51 7.54 -0.38 -15.38
CA PRO A 51 7.35 -1.39 -14.34
C PRO A 51 6.07 -2.20 -14.58
N ASP A 52 5.93 -3.35 -13.92
CA ASP A 52 4.72 -4.16 -14.01
C ASP A 52 3.53 -3.45 -13.32
N ALA A 53 3.83 -2.69 -12.25
CA ALA A 53 2.85 -1.89 -11.52
C ALA A 53 3.39 -0.57 -10.97
N ILE A 54 2.46 0.34 -10.69
CA ILE A 54 2.71 1.56 -9.92
C ILE A 54 1.67 1.60 -8.78
N GLN A 55 2.14 1.69 -7.54
CA GLN A 55 1.30 1.84 -6.35
C GLN A 55 1.02 3.33 -6.07
N LEU A 56 -0.27 3.68 -6.00
CA LEU A 56 -0.76 5.06 -5.81
C LEU A 56 -1.90 5.13 -4.79
N THR A 57 -2.05 6.28 -4.14
CA THR A 57 -3.27 6.60 -3.38
C THR A 57 -4.43 6.92 -4.33
N ILE A 58 -5.66 6.84 -3.82
CA ILE A 58 -6.87 7.23 -4.55
C ILE A 58 -6.77 8.65 -5.14
N GLY A 59 -6.17 9.58 -4.38
CA GLY A 59 -5.99 10.96 -4.77
C GLY A 59 -4.96 11.17 -5.89
N GLN A 60 -4.15 10.17 -6.24
CA GLN A 60 -3.16 10.25 -7.31
C GLN A 60 -3.44 9.29 -8.48
N ALA A 61 -4.33 8.31 -8.29
CA ALA A 61 -4.66 7.29 -9.29
C ALA A 61 -5.07 7.87 -10.66
N ARG A 62 -5.74 9.03 -10.70
CA ARG A 62 -6.14 9.70 -11.95
C ARG A 62 -4.98 9.96 -12.92
N HIS A 63 -3.77 10.17 -12.40
CA HIS A 63 -2.61 10.47 -13.23
C HIS A 63 -2.23 9.25 -14.08
N LEU A 64 -2.15 8.06 -13.49
CA LEU A 64 -1.94 6.81 -14.24
C LEU A 64 -3.17 6.45 -15.09
N GLN A 65 -4.38 6.75 -14.63
CA GLN A 65 -5.59 6.45 -15.39
C GLN A 65 -5.76 7.29 -16.66
N SER A 66 -5.21 8.51 -16.70
CA SER A 66 -5.19 9.35 -17.91
C SER A 66 -4.30 8.81 -19.03
N VAL A 67 -3.38 7.88 -18.73
CA VAL A 67 -2.50 7.28 -19.73
C VAL A 67 -3.30 6.26 -20.55
N ALA A 68 -3.29 6.45 -21.87
CA ALA A 68 -3.95 5.54 -22.80
C ALA A 68 -3.11 4.29 -23.08
N GLY A 69 -3.80 3.21 -23.44
CA GLY A 69 -3.17 1.99 -23.94
C GLY A 69 -3.15 0.84 -22.95
N ARG A 70 -3.33 -0.38 -23.48
CA ARG A 70 -3.39 -1.64 -22.72
C ARG A 70 -2.10 -2.04 -22.02
N PHE A 71 -1.00 -1.38 -22.37
CA PHE A 71 0.36 -1.74 -21.94
C PHE A 71 0.90 -0.82 -20.84
N LYS A 72 0.10 0.13 -20.35
CA LYS A 72 0.51 0.93 -19.20
C LYS A 72 0.68 0.03 -17.96
N PRO A 73 1.55 0.39 -17.00
CA PRO A 73 1.69 -0.34 -15.75
C PRO A 73 0.35 -0.52 -15.03
N SER A 74 0.19 -1.65 -14.36
CA SER A 74 -1.02 -1.92 -13.56
C SER A 74 -1.09 -0.96 -12.36
N LEU A 75 -2.31 -0.56 -11.97
CA LEU A 75 -2.51 0.20 -10.75
C LEU A 75 -2.59 -0.74 -9.55
N VAL A 76 -1.75 -0.51 -8.54
CA VAL A 76 -1.94 -0.99 -7.17
C VAL A 76 -2.48 0.18 -6.36
N LEU A 77 -3.68 0.05 -5.80
CA LEU A 77 -4.34 1.13 -5.08
C LEU A 77 -4.05 1.04 -3.59
N ARG A 78 -3.29 2.00 -3.04
CA ARG A 78 -3.18 2.21 -1.60
C ARG A 78 -4.53 2.71 -1.06
N VAL A 79 -5.12 1.98 -0.12
CA VAL A 79 -6.48 2.26 0.37
C VAL A 79 -6.54 2.85 1.78
N ASP A 80 -5.43 2.82 2.52
CA ASP A 80 -5.33 3.39 3.86
C ASP A 80 -4.29 4.53 3.95
N THR A 81 -4.37 5.30 5.02
CA THR A 81 -3.41 6.34 5.36
C THR A 81 -3.25 6.43 6.87
N ALA A 82 -2.08 6.89 7.33
CA ALA A 82 -1.76 7.03 8.74
C ALA A 82 -0.92 8.28 9.03
N ASN A 83 -0.98 8.77 10.26
CA ASN A 83 -0.24 9.95 10.73
C ASN A 83 0.95 9.60 11.66
N ILE A 84 1.57 8.44 11.45
CA ILE A 84 2.57 7.85 12.36
C ILE A 84 4.03 8.05 11.94
N TYR A 85 4.25 8.71 10.80
CA TYR A 85 5.57 8.76 10.13
C TYR A 85 6.53 9.83 10.68
N GLY A 86 6.05 10.72 11.54
CA GLY A 86 6.88 11.77 12.12
C GLY A 86 7.81 11.31 13.23
N LYS A 87 8.79 12.15 13.59
CA LYS A 87 9.73 11.87 14.69
C LYS A 87 9.06 11.68 16.05
N GLN A 88 7.90 12.29 16.23
CA GLN A 88 7.07 12.14 17.41
C GLN A 88 5.70 11.60 16.99
N LEU A 89 5.20 10.64 17.75
CA LEU A 89 3.84 10.15 17.56
C LEU A 89 2.85 11.21 18.07
N PRO A 90 1.80 11.53 17.29
CA PRO A 90 0.74 12.40 17.79
C PRO A 90 -0.05 11.71 18.92
N ASP A 91 -0.74 12.49 19.75
CA ASP A 91 -1.63 11.96 20.79
C ASP A 91 -2.82 11.22 20.17
N SER A 92 -3.39 11.80 19.11
CA SER A 92 -4.47 11.20 18.32
C SER A 92 -3.89 10.56 17.05
N ARG A 93 -3.65 9.26 17.10
CA ARG A 93 -3.10 8.48 16.00
C ARG A 93 -4.21 7.81 15.21
N PHE A 94 -3.97 7.59 13.93
CA PHE A 94 -4.89 6.85 13.08
C PHE A 94 -4.17 5.98 12.04
N SER A 95 -4.79 4.85 11.72
CA SER A 95 -4.78 4.20 10.41
C SER A 95 -6.21 4.19 9.90
N ALA A 96 -6.49 4.96 8.85
CA ALA A 96 -7.83 5.13 8.30
C ALA A 96 -7.88 4.64 6.85
N MET A 97 -8.93 3.91 6.52
CA MET A 97 -9.18 3.39 5.18
C MET A 97 -10.27 4.18 4.47
N ILE A 98 -10.16 4.33 3.15
CA ILE A 98 -11.25 4.87 2.32
C ILE A 98 -12.47 3.95 2.37
N GLU A 99 -13.67 4.52 2.29
CA GLU A 99 -14.91 3.74 2.21
C GLU A 99 -15.06 3.07 0.84
N GLU A 100 -15.72 1.91 0.79
CA GLU A 100 -15.96 1.15 -0.46
C GLU A 100 -14.68 0.91 -1.28
N ALA A 101 -13.55 0.69 -0.60
CA ALA A 101 -12.22 0.62 -1.18
C ALA A 101 -12.11 -0.34 -2.36
N ALA A 102 -12.70 -1.53 -2.26
CA ALA A 102 -12.64 -2.50 -3.36
C ALA A 102 -13.53 -2.11 -4.56
N LEU A 103 -14.66 -1.44 -4.32
CA LEU A 103 -15.51 -0.91 -5.39
C LEU A 103 -14.78 0.20 -6.15
N GLN A 104 -14.17 1.14 -5.43
CA GLN A 104 -13.37 2.21 -6.03
C GLN A 104 -12.19 1.64 -6.82
N ALA A 105 -11.52 0.61 -6.31
CA ALA A 105 -10.45 -0.10 -7.00
C ALA A 105 -10.95 -0.74 -8.32
N VAL A 106 -12.15 -1.35 -8.32
CA VAL A 106 -12.76 -1.87 -9.56
C VAL A 106 -13.06 -0.76 -10.55
N GLN A 107 -13.63 0.36 -10.11
CA GLN A 107 -13.95 1.51 -10.97
C GLN A 107 -12.70 2.13 -11.62
N LEU A 108 -11.56 2.04 -10.93
CA LEU A 108 -10.26 2.50 -11.42
C LEU A 108 -9.46 1.44 -12.18
N ASP A 109 -10.03 0.26 -12.47
CA ASP A 109 -9.31 -0.87 -13.08
C ASP A 109 -7.99 -1.21 -12.35
N ALA A 110 -7.99 -1.12 -11.02
CA ALA A 110 -6.84 -1.57 -10.23
C ALA A 110 -6.65 -3.08 -10.35
N ALA A 111 -5.39 -3.52 -10.36
CA ALA A 111 -5.05 -4.94 -10.32
C ALA A 111 -5.07 -5.48 -8.88
N CYS A 112 -4.82 -4.63 -7.89
CA CYS A 112 -4.74 -4.99 -6.48
C CYS A 112 -5.02 -3.76 -5.60
N VAL A 113 -5.52 -3.97 -4.39
CA VAL A 113 -5.50 -2.96 -3.32
C VAL A 113 -4.38 -3.28 -2.33
N CYS A 114 -3.76 -2.26 -1.76
CA CYS A 114 -2.71 -2.38 -0.74
C CYS A 114 -3.15 -1.68 0.54
N VAL A 115 -3.10 -2.41 1.66
CA VAL A 115 -3.44 -1.94 3.01
C VAL A 115 -2.30 -2.27 3.98
N ASN A 116 -2.07 -1.42 4.98
CA ASN A 116 -0.97 -1.64 5.91
C ASN A 116 -1.36 -2.43 7.15
N LEU A 117 -0.39 -3.19 7.67
CA LEU A 117 -0.42 -3.78 9.00
C LEU A 117 0.78 -3.26 9.79
N PHE A 118 0.57 -2.27 10.64
CA PHE A 118 1.65 -1.66 11.38
C PHE A 118 1.87 -2.32 12.74
N GLN A 119 3.14 -2.52 13.11
CA GLN A 119 3.55 -2.79 14.49
C GLN A 119 4.46 -1.65 14.95
N ILE A 120 3.93 -0.74 15.75
CA ILE A 120 4.61 0.49 16.17
C ILE A 120 4.82 0.49 17.69
N PRO A 121 6.06 0.63 18.19
CA PRO A 121 6.32 0.80 19.61
C PRO A 121 5.54 1.99 20.18
N GLY A 122 4.75 1.75 21.23
CA GLY A 122 3.98 2.81 21.90
C GLY A 122 2.69 3.25 21.20
N ALA A 123 2.31 2.62 20.09
CA ALA A 123 1.05 2.90 19.38
C ALA A 123 0.25 1.62 19.04
N PRO A 124 -0.14 0.82 20.04
CA PRO A 124 -0.94 -0.38 19.81
C PRO A 124 -2.32 -0.08 19.19
N ASP A 125 -2.86 1.12 19.45
CA ASP A 125 -4.11 1.61 18.88
C ASP A 125 -4.09 1.64 17.34
N VAL A 126 -2.95 1.94 16.74
CA VAL A 126 -2.79 1.96 15.28
C VAL A 126 -2.76 0.53 14.72
N THR A 127 -2.10 -0.40 15.42
CA THR A 127 -2.12 -1.82 15.07
C THR A 127 -3.55 -2.36 15.07
N ASP A 128 -4.33 -2.04 16.11
CA ASP A 128 -5.73 -2.46 16.23
C ASP A 128 -6.57 -1.93 15.06
N GLN A 129 -6.40 -0.65 14.70
CA GLN A 129 -7.08 -0.03 13.56
C GLN A 129 -6.66 -0.66 12.22
N CYS A 130 -5.38 -1.01 12.03
CA CYS A 130 -4.93 -1.75 10.85
C CYS A 130 -5.65 -3.10 10.72
N VAL A 131 -5.77 -3.86 11.82
CA VAL A 131 -6.49 -5.14 11.84
C VAL A 131 -7.96 -4.95 11.46
N ASP A 132 -8.64 -3.97 12.05
CA ASP A 132 -10.03 -3.64 11.71
C ASP A 132 -10.20 -3.26 10.24
N ASN A 133 -9.28 -2.46 9.69
CA ASN A 133 -9.29 -2.07 8.28
C ASN A 133 -9.14 -3.30 7.37
N ILE A 134 -8.20 -4.21 7.66
CA ILE A 134 -7.98 -5.44 6.89
C ILE A 134 -9.21 -6.35 6.93
N LEU A 135 -9.80 -6.56 8.10
CA LEU A 135 -10.97 -7.42 8.26
C LEU A 135 -12.19 -6.89 7.49
N ARG A 136 -12.40 -5.58 7.49
CA ARG A 136 -13.45 -4.94 6.68
C ARG A 136 -13.16 -5.05 5.19
N LEU A 137 -11.92 -4.75 4.79
CA LEU A 137 -11.49 -4.80 3.39
C LEU A 137 -11.58 -6.21 2.81
N LYS A 138 -11.30 -7.24 3.61
CA LYS A 138 -11.39 -8.64 3.16
C LYS A 138 -12.78 -8.99 2.63
N VAL A 139 -13.83 -8.55 3.32
CA VAL A 139 -15.22 -8.78 2.90
C VAL A 139 -15.50 -8.12 1.54
N GLU A 140 -15.04 -6.88 1.35
CA GLU A 140 -15.24 -6.16 0.09
C GLU A 140 -14.43 -6.77 -1.06
N THR A 141 -13.16 -7.08 -0.81
CA THR A 141 -12.23 -7.63 -1.80
C THR A 141 -12.67 -9.01 -2.29
N ASP A 142 -13.22 -9.85 -1.41
CA ASP A 142 -13.81 -11.12 -1.79
C ASP A 142 -15.11 -10.93 -2.60
N ARG A 143 -15.96 -9.97 -2.19
CA ARG A 143 -17.21 -9.64 -2.91
C ARG A 143 -16.95 -9.20 -4.35
N TYR A 144 -15.95 -8.36 -4.56
CA TYR A 144 -15.63 -7.78 -5.88
C TYR A 144 -14.54 -8.54 -6.64
N GLY A 145 -13.97 -9.60 -6.07
CA GLY A 145 -12.86 -10.33 -6.67
C GLY A 145 -11.61 -9.47 -6.87
N MET A 146 -11.35 -8.54 -5.95
CA MET A 146 -10.16 -7.69 -5.94
C MET A 146 -9.07 -8.36 -5.08
N PRO A 147 -7.83 -8.54 -5.57
CA PRO A 147 -6.71 -8.94 -4.73
C PRO A 147 -6.43 -7.92 -3.62
N MET A 148 -6.17 -8.42 -2.42
CA MET A 148 -5.73 -7.66 -1.26
C MET A 148 -4.27 -7.95 -0.96
N MET A 149 -3.42 -6.97 -1.18
CA MET A 149 -2.05 -6.94 -0.69
C MET A 149 -2.04 -6.34 0.72
N VAL A 150 -1.37 -7.01 1.64
CA VAL A 150 -1.11 -6.47 2.98
C VAL A 150 0.38 -6.14 3.07
N GLU A 151 0.67 -4.92 3.52
CA GLU A 151 2.01 -4.39 3.76
C GLU A 151 2.31 -4.39 5.27
N PRO A 152 2.82 -5.50 5.84
CA PRO A 152 3.24 -5.54 7.23
C PRO A 152 4.54 -4.75 7.44
N LEU A 153 4.53 -3.81 8.38
CA LEU A 153 5.73 -3.04 8.73
C LEU A 153 5.94 -3.02 10.24
N VAL A 154 7.12 -3.47 10.67
CA VAL A 154 7.59 -3.35 12.05
C VAL A 154 8.44 -2.08 12.13
N PHE A 155 8.01 -1.12 12.94
CA PHE A 155 8.74 0.15 13.10
C PHE A 155 9.77 0.06 14.22
N ALA A 156 10.93 0.69 13.98
CA ALA A 156 11.85 1.08 15.02
C ALA A 156 11.29 2.30 15.78
N PRO A 157 11.76 2.59 17.01
CA PRO A 157 11.31 3.77 17.76
C PRO A 157 11.54 5.07 16.98
N ASN A 158 10.49 5.89 16.84
CA ASN A 158 10.47 7.13 16.04
C ASN A 158 11.58 8.14 16.44
N GLU A 159 12.00 8.13 17.71
CA GLU A 159 13.01 9.04 18.27
C GLU A 159 14.38 8.93 17.58
N SER A 160 14.67 7.78 16.97
CA SER A 160 16.01 7.49 16.42
C SER A 160 16.30 8.27 15.13
N ALA A 161 15.34 8.33 14.20
CA ALA A 161 15.50 9.04 12.92
C ALA A 161 14.19 9.43 12.22
N GLY A 162 13.03 9.28 12.85
CA GLY A 162 11.71 9.43 12.22
C GLY A 162 10.88 8.13 12.20
N GLY A 163 9.58 8.25 11.96
CA GLY A 163 8.61 7.15 12.05
C GLY A 163 8.50 6.29 10.79
N TYR A 164 9.50 6.25 9.91
CA TYR A 164 9.58 5.31 8.78
C TYR A 164 10.79 4.37 8.87
N MET A 165 11.56 4.44 9.96
CA MET A 165 12.60 3.45 10.20
C MET A 165 11.96 2.13 10.56
N VAL A 166 12.34 1.08 9.84
CA VAL A 166 11.89 -0.28 10.12
C VAL A 166 12.81 -0.96 11.14
N ASP A 167 12.23 -1.75 12.02
CA ASP A 167 12.97 -2.68 12.86
C ASP A 167 13.34 -3.90 12.01
N GLY A 168 14.63 -4.11 11.78
CA GLY A 168 15.16 -5.22 10.99
C GLY A 168 15.13 -6.58 11.69
N ASP A 169 14.51 -6.70 12.87
CA ASP A 169 14.35 -7.96 13.58
C ASP A 169 13.48 -8.95 12.77
N ALA A 170 14.15 -9.94 12.18
CA ALA A 170 13.52 -10.96 11.37
C ALA A 170 12.43 -11.76 12.10
N VAL A 171 12.55 -11.96 13.42
CA VAL A 171 11.54 -12.69 14.20
C VAL A 171 10.24 -11.89 14.22
N LYS A 172 10.32 -10.59 14.55
CA LYS A 172 9.15 -9.70 14.55
C LYS A 172 8.50 -9.62 13.17
N ILE A 173 9.31 -9.46 12.12
CA ILE A 173 8.83 -9.39 10.73
C ILE A 173 8.10 -10.68 10.34
N VAL A 174 8.70 -11.86 10.60
CA VAL A 174 8.08 -13.16 10.27
C VAL A 174 6.75 -13.34 10.98
N HIS A 175 6.65 -12.95 12.26
CA HIS A 175 5.39 -13.01 13.00
C HIS A 175 4.32 -12.09 12.41
N LEU A 176 4.67 -10.85 12.07
CA LEU A 176 3.73 -9.88 11.51
C LEU A 176 3.26 -10.30 10.10
N VAL A 177 4.18 -10.81 9.27
CA VAL A 177 3.86 -11.41 7.97
C VAL A 177 2.92 -12.59 8.14
N ARG A 178 3.15 -13.48 9.12
CA ARG A 178 2.25 -14.59 9.39
C ARG A 178 0.85 -14.10 9.75
N GLN A 179 0.74 -13.07 10.57
CA GLN A 179 -0.56 -12.46 10.90
C GLN A 179 -1.27 -11.89 9.67
N ALA A 180 -0.56 -11.20 8.78
CA ALA A 180 -1.13 -10.71 7.53
C ALA A 180 -1.74 -11.85 6.67
N VAL A 181 -1.08 -13.01 6.62
CA VAL A 181 -1.61 -14.20 5.93
C VAL A 181 -2.89 -14.72 6.60
N GLU A 182 -2.90 -14.84 7.94
CA GLU A 182 -4.08 -15.29 8.69
C GLU A 182 -5.28 -14.33 8.56
N LEU A 183 -5.01 -13.03 8.39
CA LEU A 183 -6.04 -12.01 8.14
C LEU A 183 -6.57 -12.06 6.69
N GLY A 184 -6.03 -12.92 5.83
CA GLY A 184 -6.57 -13.21 4.51
C GLY A 184 -5.94 -12.42 3.36
N ALA A 185 -4.69 -11.97 3.52
CA ALA A 185 -3.90 -11.37 2.44
C ALA A 185 -3.77 -12.34 1.24
N ASP A 186 -3.96 -11.81 0.03
CA ASP A 186 -3.66 -12.53 -1.21
C ASP A 186 -2.19 -12.34 -1.64
N ILE A 187 -1.58 -11.20 -1.28
CA ILE A 187 -0.17 -10.86 -1.51
C ILE A 187 0.42 -10.25 -0.23
N ILE A 188 1.67 -10.55 0.07
CA ILE A 188 2.46 -9.88 1.12
C ILE A 188 3.47 -8.94 0.48
N LYS A 189 3.55 -7.71 0.99
CA LYS A 189 4.60 -6.72 0.70
C LYS A 189 5.42 -6.49 1.97
N ALA A 190 6.55 -7.18 2.11
CA ALA A 190 7.39 -7.19 3.30
C ALA A 190 8.88 -7.04 2.95
#